data_AF-A0AAP6BKP2-F1
#
_entry.id   AF-A0AAP6BKP2-F1
#
_cell.length_a   1.000
_cell.length_b   1.000
_cell.length_c   1.000
_cell.angle_alpha   90.00
_cell.angle_beta   90.00
_cell.angle_gamma   90.00
#
_symmetry.space_group_name_H-M   'P 1'
#
loop_
_entity.id
_entity.type
_entity.pdbx_description
1 polymer ?
#
loop_
_entity_poly.entity_id
_entity_poly.type
_entity_poly.pdbx_seq_one_letter_code
_entity_poly.pdbx_strand_id
1 'polypeptide(L)'
;MPCAAAYSGLETHAVDHRMPPDHPFPAALDDAITVYRRLLEVRAPHDIVVGGGSAGGNIAAALLVRAYDEGLPMPAAAPRST
;
A
#
# COMPACT_ATOMS: atom_id res chain seq x y z
N MET A 1 -10.44 -6.58 -16.81
CA MET A 1 -10.01 -7.34 -15.62
C MET A 1 -10.44 -6.56 -14.39
N PRO A 2 -11.34 -7.06 -13.54
CA PRO A 2 -11.66 -6.38 -12.29
C PRO A 2 -10.42 -6.41 -11.38
N CYS A 3 -10.11 -5.29 -10.71
CA CYS A 3 -9.06 -5.29 -9.70
C CYS A 3 -9.49 -6.18 -8.52
N ALA A 4 -8.54 -6.73 -7.76
CA ALA A 4 -8.80 -7.64 -6.64
C ALA A 4 -9.81 -7.08 -5.60
N ALA A 5 -9.96 -5.74 -5.54
CA ALA A 5 -10.98 -5.02 -4.78
C ALA A 5 -12.41 -5.50 -5.05
N ALA A 6 -12.73 -5.82 -6.31
CA ALA A 6 -14.08 -6.20 -6.72
C ALA A 6 -14.53 -7.54 -6.15
N TYR A 7 -13.61 -8.37 -5.66
CA TYR A 7 -13.88 -9.71 -5.17
C TYR A 7 -13.76 -9.86 -3.65
N SER A 8 -13.21 -8.88 -2.93
CA SER A 8 -12.95 -8.98 -1.49
C SER A 8 -14.10 -8.46 -0.61
N GLY A 9 -15.01 -7.63 -1.15
CA GLY A 9 -16.03 -6.94 -0.35
C GLY A 9 -15.47 -5.91 0.63
N LEU A 10 -14.18 -5.58 0.51
CA LEU A 10 -13.46 -4.63 1.36
C LEU A 10 -13.45 -3.24 0.73
N GLU A 11 -13.52 -2.20 1.57
CA GLU A 11 -13.23 -0.84 1.14
C GLU A 11 -11.79 -0.78 0.61
N THR A 12 -11.62 -0.38 -0.65
CA THR A 12 -10.32 -0.39 -1.32
C THR A 12 -9.90 1.00 -1.72
N HIS A 13 -8.70 1.40 -1.31
CA HIS A 13 -8.06 2.64 -1.71
C HIS A 13 -6.98 2.33 -2.75
N ALA A 14 -7.24 2.69 -4.01
CA ALA A 14 -6.24 2.64 -5.07
C ALA A 14 -5.38 3.91 -5.01
N VAL A 15 -4.07 3.76 -4.85
CA VAL A 15 -3.12 4.88 -4.87
C VAL A 15 -2.67 5.12 -6.30
N ASP A 16 -3.14 6.22 -6.89
CA ASP A 16 -2.66 6.71 -8.18
C ASP A 16 -1.28 7.34 -7.98
N HIS A 17 -0.27 6.48 -7.91
CA HIS A 17 1.09 6.86 -7.58
C HIS A 17 1.80 7.43 -8.80
N ARG A 18 2.64 8.43 -8.55
CA ARG A 18 3.41 9.10 -9.59
C ARG A 18 4.33 8.10 -10.32
N MET A 19 4.33 8.15 -11.66
CA MET A 19 5.05 7.19 -12.51
C MET A 19 6.36 7.77 -13.09
N PRO A 20 7.38 6.91 -13.32
CA PRO A 20 8.53 7.24 -14.15
C PRO A 20 8.11 7.46 -15.62
N PRO A 21 8.86 8.27 -16.41
CA PRO A 21 10.13 8.92 -16.07
C PRO A 21 9.99 10.23 -15.28
N ASP A 22 8.79 10.83 -15.26
CA ASP A 22 8.56 12.15 -14.64
C ASP A 22 8.79 12.13 -13.12
N HIS A 23 8.50 10.99 -12.49
CA HIS A 23 8.71 10.76 -11.06
C HIS A 23 9.37 9.40 -10.82
N PRO A 24 10.71 9.32 -10.82
CA PRO A 24 11.40 8.09 -10.52
C PRO A 24 11.22 7.69 -9.05
N PHE A 25 11.63 6.46 -8.73
CA PHE A 25 11.75 6.00 -7.35
C PHE A 25 12.51 7.04 -6.48
N PRO A 26 12.04 7.39 -5.27
CA PRO A 26 11.02 6.72 -4.45
C PRO A 26 9.60 7.34 -4.49
N ALA A 27 9.25 8.17 -5.47
CA ALA A 27 8.03 8.98 -5.44
C ALA A 27 6.73 8.19 -5.16
N ALA A 28 6.60 6.99 -5.74
CA ALA A 28 5.44 6.11 -5.55
C ALA A 28 5.35 5.50 -4.14
N LEU A 29 6.49 5.25 -3.50
CA LEU A 29 6.56 4.76 -2.13
C LEU A 29 6.14 5.84 -1.14
N ASP A 30 6.58 7.08 -1.36
CA ASP A 30 6.20 8.22 -0.52
C ASP A 30 4.69 8.47 -0.56
N ASP A 31 4.08 8.35 -1.74
CA ASP A 31 2.63 8.46 -1.91
C ASP A 31 1.91 7.33 -1.14
N ALA A 32 2.40 6.10 -1.25
CA ALA A 32 1.82 4.95 -0.56
C ALA A 32 1.90 5.08 0.97
N ILE A 33 3.02 5.56 1.52
CA ILE A 33 3.18 5.80 2.97
C ILE A 33 2.27 6.92 3.45
N THR A 34 2.13 7.98 2.66
CA THR A 34 1.23 9.09 2.97
C THR A 34 -0.21 8.59 3.12
N VAL A 35 -0.66 7.74 2.19
CA VAL A 35 -1.98 7.11 2.26
C VAL A 35 -2.07 6.17 3.46
N TYR A 36 -1.05 5.37 3.73
CA TYR A 36 -1.05 4.46 4.88
C TYR A 36 -1.16 5.21 6.22
N ARG A 37 -0.42 6.29 6.41
CA ARG A 37 -0.52 7.15 7.60
C ARG A 37 -1.93 7.74 7.76
N ARG A 38 -2.53 8.21 6.67
CA ARG A 38 -3.92 8.69 6.68
C ARG A 38 -4.92 7.60 7.06
N LEU A 39 -4.70 6.37 6.60
CA LEU A 39 -5.56 5.25 6.96
C LEU A 39 -5.44 4.88 8.44
N LEU A 40 -4.23 4.96 9.01
CA LEU A 40 -4.01 4.74 10.45
C LEU A 40 -4.72 5.79 11.34
N GLU A 41 -5.07 6.96 10.82
CA GLU A 41 -5.85 7.97 11.55
C GLU A 41 -7.34 7.58 11.69
N VAL A 42 -7.85 6.72 10.80
CA VAL A 42 -9.29 6.40 10.70
C VAL A 42 -9.62 4.91 10.85
N ARG A 43 -8.62 4.02 10.76
CA ARG A 43 -8.77 2.57 10.89
C ARG A 43 -7.71 2.01 11.85
N ALA A 44 -8.06 0.94 12.56
CA ALA A 44 -7.07 0.23 13.34
C ALA A 44 -6.08 -0.50 12.39
N PRO A 45 -4.79 -0.62 12.75
CA PRO A 45 -3.78 -1.25 11.89
C PRO A 45 -4.16 -2.68 11.46
N HIS A 46 -4.82 -3.42 12.35
CA HIS A 46 -5.28 -4.80 12.08
C HIS A 46 -6.49 -4.89 11.15
N ASP A 47 -7.13 -3.77 10.79
CA ASP A 47 -8.18 -3.73 9.78
C ASP A 47 -7.65 -3.34 8.40
N ILE A 48 -6.34 -3.04 8.30
CA ILE A 48 -5.71 -2.60 7.07
C ILE A 48 -4.96 -3.78 6.43
N VAL A 49 -5.21 -3.97 5.14
CA VAL A 49 -4.49 -4.95 4.30
C VAL A 49 -3.79 -4.20 3.18
N VAL A 50 -2.50 -4.46 3.00
CA VAL A 50 -1.70 -3.86 1.93
C VAL A 50 -1.40 -4.93 0.88
N GLY A 51 -1.75 -4.64 -0.38
CA GLY A 51 -1.59 -5.57 -1.49
C GLY A 51 -1.34 -4.86 -2.81
N GLY A 52 -0.69 -5.55 -3.75
CA GLY A 52 -0.47 -5.05 -5.11
C GLY A 52 0.06 -6.15 -6.03
N GLY A 53 -0.26 -6.07 -7.31
CA GLY A 53 0.25 -6.97 -8.35
C GLY A 53 1.37 -6.32 -9.17
N SER A 54 2.34 -7.11 -9.64
CA SER A 54 3.48 -6.64 -10.45
C SER A 54 4.27 -5.52 -9.73
N ALA A 55 4.48 -4.35 -10.36
CA ALA A 55 5.15 -3.20 -9.74
C ALA A 55 4.49 -2.76 -8.42
N GLY A 56 3.17 -2.91 -8.29
CA GLY A 56 2.44 -2.61 -7.05
C GLY A 56 2.78 -3.57 -5.90
N GLY A 57 3.19 -4.80 -6.21
CA GLY A 57 3.66 -5.75 -5.19
C GLY A 57 4.98 -5.31 -4.56
N ASN A 58 5.90 -4.79 -5.37
CA ASN A 58 7.15 -4.21 -4.87
C ASN A 58 6.91 -2.96 -4.03
N ILE A 59 5.99 -2.07 -4.44
CA ILE A 59 5.62 -0.89 -3.65
C ILE A 59 4.99 -1.31 -2.31
N ALA A 60 4.11 -2.30 -2.32
CA ALA A 60 3.50 -2.84 -1.09
C ALA A 60 4.56 -3.42 -0.14
N ALA A 61 5.53 -4.20 -0.64
CA ALA A 61 6.62 -4.72 0.17
C ALA A 61 7.52 -3.60 0.72
N ALA A 62 7.88 -2.62 -0.12
CA ALA A 62 8.70 -1.48 0.28
C ALA A 62 8.00 -0.60 1.33
N LEU A 63 6.68 -0.46 1.25
CA LEU A 63 5.87 0.23 2.26
C LEU A 63 5.94 -0.46 3.62
N LEU A 64 5.89 -1.79 3.67
CA LEU A 64 6.00 -2.53 4.93
C LEU A 64 7.37 -2.35 5.59
N VAL A 65 8.44 -2.43 4.79
CA VAL A 65 9.81 -2.20 5.26
C VAL A 65 9.93 -0.78 5.81
N ARG A 66 9.42 0.21 5.08
CA ARG A 66 9.51 1.60 5.51
C ARG A 66 8.63 1.91 6.72
N ALA A 67 7.45 1.30 6.82
CA ALA A 67 6.59 1.40 8.00
C ALA A 67 7.30 0.83 9.24
N TYR A 68 8.00 -0.30 9.09
CA TYR A 68 8.80 -0.88 10.17
C TYR A 68 9.95 0.04 10.58
N ASP A 69 10.71 0.57 9.62
CA ASP A 69 11.83 1.49 9.88
C ASP A 69 11.38 2.80 10.56
N GLU A 70 10.19 3.29 10.23
CA GLU A 70 9.61 4.51 10.82
C GLU A 70 8.84 4.26 12.14
N GLY A 71 8.78 3.00 12.61
CA GLY A 71 8.05 2.64 13.83
C GLY A 71 6.53 2.77 13.72
N LEU A 72 5.99 2.73 12.51
CA LEU A 72 4.54 2.74 12.28
C LEU A 72 3.92 1.39 12.66
N PRO A 73 2.66 1.37 13.12
CA PRO A 73 1.93 0.13 13.34
C PRO A 73 1.88 -0.72 12.06
N MET A 74 2.08 -2.03 12.19
CA MET A 74 2.05 -2.95 11.06
C MET A 74 0.61 -3.34 10.67
N PRO A 75 0.31 -3.48 9.36
CA PRO A 75 -1.01 -3.89 8.89
C PRO A 75 -1.26 -5.38 9.18
N ALA A 76 -2.53 -5.82 9.17
CA ALA A 76 -2.91 -7.20 9.47
C ALA A 76 -2.40 -8.24 8.47
N ALA A 77 -2.19 -7.86 7.22
CA ALA A 77 -1.71 -8.77 6.19
C ALA A 77 -0.76 -8.08 5.21
N ALA A 78 0.28 -8.81 4.85
CA ALA A 78 1.28 -8.47 3.84
C ALA A 78 0.80 -8.90 2.43
N PRO A 79 1.35 -8.33 1.35
CA PRO A 79 0.94 -8.66 -0.01
C PRO A 79 1.10 -10.15 -0.28
N ARG A 80 -0.01 -10.82 -0.59
CA ARG A 80 0.01 -12.18 -1.12
C ARG A 80 0.40 -12.11 -2.60
N SER A 81 1.59 -12.59 -2.93
CA SER A 81 1.93 -12.90 -4.33
C SER A 81 0.94 -13.95 -4.83
N THR A 82 0.06 -13.57 -5.74
CA THR A 82 -0.68 -14.51 -6.59
C THR A 82 0.25 -15.14 -7.61
#